data_AF-A0A0K2RE39-F1
#
_entry.id   AF-A0A0K2RE39-F1
#
_cell.length_a   1.000
_cell.length_b   1.000
_cell.length_c   1.000
_cell.angle_alpha   90.00
_cell.angle_beta   90.00
_cell.angle_gamma   90.00
#
_symmetry.space_group_name_H-M   'P 1'
#
loop_
_entity.id
_entity.type
_entity.pdbx_description
1 polymer ?
#
loop_
_entity_poly.entity_id
_entity_poly.type
_entity_poly.pdbx_seq_one_letter_code
_entity_poly.pdbx_strand_id
1 'polypeptide(L)' 'MNASALVKAGAALLVDDRALTAEWLKAELIPLLTDQARLEDMASKAKELGIRNADQRMADLVLEAVSE' A
#
# COMPACT_ATOMS: atom_id res chain seq x y z
N MET A 1 9.05 8.25 -3.30
CA MET A 1 8.37 7.96 -2.01
C MET A 1 7.99 6.50 -1.96
N ASN A 2 8.01 5.87 -0.78
CA ASN A 2 7.76 4.44 -0.60
C ASN A 2 6.37 4.00 -1.08
N ALA A 3 5.37 4.90 -1.07
CA ALA A 3 4.01 4.63 -1.53
C ALA A 3 3.77 4.82 -3.04
N SER A 4 4.76 5.32 -3.81
CA SER A 4 4.54 5.76 -5.19
C SER A 4 4.05 4.63 -6.13
N ALA A 5 4.53 3.40 -5.93
CA ALA A 5 4.10 2.25 -6.74
C ALA A 5 2.62 1.94 -6.55
N LEU A 6 2.15 1.94 -5.29
CA LEU A 6 0.75 1.68 -4.96
C LEU A 6 -0.17 2.79 -5.49
N VAL A 7 0.23 4.06 -5.35
CA VAL A 7 -0.56 5.19 -5.88
C VAL A 7 -0.69 5.10 -7.40
N LYS A 8 0.40 4.80 -8.11
CA LYS A 8 0.38 4.65 -9.58
C LYS A 8 -0.50 3.50 -10.05
N ALA A 9 -0.54 2.41 -9.29
CA ALA A 9 -1.43 1.29 -9.57
C ALA A 9 -2.90 1.56 -9.17
N GLY A 10 -3.19 2.70 -8.55
CA GLY A 10 -4.52 2.98 -8.00
C GLY A 10 -4.86 2.16 -6.77
N ALA A 11 -3.87 1.55 -6.11
CA ALA A 11 -4.03 0.72 -4.92
C ALA A 11 -3.97 1.52 -3.61
N ALA A 12 -3.59 2.80 -3.65
CA ALA A 12 -3.52 3.68 -2.49
C ALA A 12 -3.80 5.14 -2.87
N LEU A 13 -4.25 5.92 -1.90
CA LEU A 13 -4.29 7.38 -1.96
C LEU A 13 -3.11 7.95 -1.18
N LEU A 14 -2.59 9.09 -1.62
CA LEU A 14 -1.55 9.84 -0.92
C LEU A 14 -2.05 11.26 -0.68
N VAL A 15 -1.86 11.74 0.55
CA VAL A 15 -2.25 13.07 1.00
C VAL A 15 -1.05 13.70 1.73
N ASP A 16 -0.79 14.99 1.51
CA ASP A 16 0.20 15.74 2.27
C ASP A 16 -0.31 15.87 3.72
N ASP A 17 0.55 15.70 4.71
CA ASP A 17 0.20 15.79 6.13
C ASP A 17 -0.57 17.08 6.46
N ARG A 18 -0.21 18.20 5.83
CA ARG A 18 -0.89 19.49 6.07
C ARG A 18 -2.28 19.56 5.44
N ALA A 19 -2.55 18.73 4.44
CA ALA A 19 -3.84 18.62 3.77
C ALA A 19 -4.78 17.58 4.41
N LEU A 20 -4.26 16.73 5.31
CA LEU A 20 -5.04 15.76 6.07
C LEU A 20 -5.90 16.47 7.13
N THR A 21 -7.04 16.97 6.67
CA THR A 21 -8.00 17.79 7.43
C THR A 21 -9.34 17.08 7.58
N ALA A 22 -10.22 17.57 8.46
CA ALA A 22 -11.56 17.02 8.63
C ALA A 22 -12.39 17.09 7.33
N GLU A 23 -12.19 18.14 6.55
CA GLU A 23 -12.81 18.35 5.24
C GLU A 23 -12.34 17.30 4.24
N TRP A 24 -11.04 17.03 4.17
CA TRP A 24 -10.48 15.98 3.32
C TRP A 24 -11.00 14.60 3.73
N LEU A 25 -11.05 14.30 5.02
CA LEU A 25 -11.59 13.02 5.52
C LEU A 25 -13.04 12.81 5.07
N LYS A 26 -13.88 13.85 5.15
CA LYS A 26 -15.29 13.80 4.72
C LYS A 26 -15.45 13.67 3.21
N ALA A 27 -14.57 14.32 2.44
CA ALA A 27 -14.65 14.32 0.98
C ALA A 27 -14.06 13.05 0.35
N GLU A 28 -12.99 12.49 0.93
CA GLU A 28 -12.20 11.42 0.31
C GLU A 28 -12.26 10.10 1.09
N LEU A 29 -11.87 10.12 2.38
CA LEU A 29 -11.73 8.89 3.15
C LEU A 29 -13.07 8.23 3.49
N ILE A 30 -14.01 8.99 4.05
CA ILE A 30 -15.31 8.45 4.48
C ILE A 30 -16.08 7.85 3.28
N PRO A 31 -16.21 8.53 2.13
CA PRO A 31 -16.84 7.94 0.95
C PRO A 31 -16.14 6.67 0.48
N LEU A 32 -14.80 6.66 0.47
CA LEU A 32 -14.02 5.46 0.11
C LEU A 32 -14.32 4.28 1.05
N LEU A 33 -14.40 4.51 2.36
CA LEU A 33 -14.71 3.45 3.33
C LEU A 33 -16.10 2.82 3.14
N THR A 34 -17.02 3.55 2.49
CA THR A 34 -18.37 3.06 2.18
C THR A 34 -18.51 2.47 0.77
N ASP A 35 -17.49 2.60 -0.08
CA ASP A 35 -17.46 2.07 -1.45
C ASP A 35 -16.71 0.74 -1.49
N GLN A 36 -17.45 -0.33 -1.23
CA GLN A 36 -16.90 -1.69 -1.17
C GLN A 36 -16.27 -2.12 -2.51
N ALA A 37 -16.89 -1.77 -3.63
CA ALA A 37 -16.38 -2.16 -4.95
C ALA A 37 -15.03 -1.51 -5.24
N ARG A 38 -14.89 -0.22 -4.90
CA ARG A 38 -13.61 0.49 -5.03
C ARG A 38 -12.55 -0.09 -4.10
N LEU A 39 -12.89 -0.43 -2.86
CA LEU A 39 -11.95 -1.07 -1.93
C LEU A 39 -11.47 -2.44 -2.41
N GLU A 40 -12.34 -3.24 -3.01
CA GLU A 40 -11.98 -4.54 -3.59
C GLU A 40 -11.02 -4.40 -4.78
N ASP A 41 -11.27 -3.45 -5.67
CA ASP A 41 -10.36 -3.13 -6.78
C ASP A 41 -8.99 -2.66 -6.27
N MET A 42 -8.97 -1.72 -5.30
CA MET A 42 -7.74 -1.26 -4.66
C MET A 42 -6.97 -2.42 -3.99
N ALA A 43 -7.67 -3.31 -3.29
CA ALA A 43 -7.07 -4.47 -2.63
C ALA A 43 -6.51 -5.48 -3.65
N SER A 44 -7.19 -5.70 -4.77
CA SER A 44 -6.70 -6.55 -5.86
C SER A 44 -5.39 -6.01 -6.43
N LYS A 45 -5.36 -4.71 -6.77
CA LYS A 45 -4.16 -4.02 -7.28
C LYS A 45 -3.01 -4.00 -6.28
N ALA A 46 -3.31 -3.85 -4.99
CA ALA A 46 -2.30 -3.91 -3.93
C ALA A 46 -1.65 -5.30 -3.83
N LYS A 47 -2.44 -6.37 -3.97
CA LYS A 47 -1.96 -7.77 -3.89
C LYS A 47 -0.97 -8.13 -5.00
N GLU A 48 -1.07 -7.49 -6.17
CA GLU A 48 -0.16 -7.69 -7.30
C GLU A 48 1.21 -7.04 -7.06
N LEU A 49 1.25 -5.97 -6.26
CA LEU A 49 2.48 -5.24 -5.94
C LEU A 49 3.20 -5.77 -4.69
N GLY A 50 2.54 -6.56 -3.86
CA GLY A 50 3.12 -7.15 -2.65
C GLY A 50 4.09 -8.30 -2.94
N ILE A 51 5.29 -8.25 -2.34
CA ILE A 51 6.24 -9.37 -2.38
C ILE A 51 5.83 -10.38 -1.31
N ARG A 52 5.13 -11.44 -1.71
CA ARG A 52 4.53 -12.44 -0.79
C ARG A 52 5.53 -13.25 0.04
N ASN A 53 6.79 -13.30 -0.38
CA ASN A 53 7.86 -14.10 0.23
C ASN A 53 9.07 -13.24 0.60
N ALA A 54 8.86 -11.94 0.89
CA ALA A 54 9.94 -11.03 1.23
C ALA A 54 10.70 -11.46 2.49
N ASP A 55 9.99 -12.02 3.47
CA ASP A 55 10.50 -12.61 4.69
C ASP A 55 11.40 -13.82 4.42
N GLN A 56 10.94 -14.77 3.60
CA GLN A 56 11.73 -15.94 3.22
C GLN A 56 12.99 -15.53 2.47
N ARG A 57 12.86 -14.63 1.47
CA ARG A 57 14.00 -14.13 0.71
C ARG A 57 15.01 -13.42 1.60
N MET A 58 14.55 -12.65 2.58
CA MET A 58 15.42 -12.00 3.55
C MET A 58 16.14 -13.03 4.43
N ALA A 59 15.43 -14.06 4.91
CA ALA A 59 16.03 -15.14 5.68
C ALA A 59 17.12 -15.87 4.88
N ASP A 60 16.84 -16.20 3.61
CA ASP A 60 17.80 -16.87 2.72
C ASP A 60 19.08 -16.04 2.54
N LEU A 61 18.95 -14.72 2.30
CA LEU A 61 20.08 -13.80 2.16
C LEU A 61 20.92 -13.68 3.45
N VAL A 62 20.27 -13.70 4.61
CA VAL A 62 20.96 -13.66 5.91
C VAL A 62 21.73 -14.96 6.14
N LEU A 63 21.13 -16.11 5.83
CA LEU A 63 21.78 -17.42 5.98
C LEU A 63 22.98 -17.57 5.03
N GLU A 64 22.88 -17.05 3.82
CA GLU A 64 24.00 -16.99 2.86
C GLU A 64 25.16 -16.17 3.43
N ALA A 65 24.89 -14.95 3.90
CA ALA A 65 25.92 -14.03 4.39
C ALA A 65 26.67 -14.49 5.65
N VAL A 66 26.10 -15.38 6.46
CA VAL A 66 26.76 -15.95 7.66
C VAL A 66 27.47 -17.28 7.39
N SER A 67 27.28 -17.84 6.20
CA SER A 67 27.90 -19.11 5.79
C SER A 67 29.20 -18.90 4.97
N GLU A 68 29.51 -17.64 4.63
CA GLU A 68 30.83 -17.19 4.13
C GLU A 68 31.77 -16.81 5.28
#